data_AF-A0A429S9Y8-F1
#
_entry.id   AF-A0A429S9Y8-F1
#
_cell.length_a   1.000
_cell.length_b   1.000
_cell.length_c   1.000
_cell.angle_alpha   90.00
_cell.angle_beta   90.00
_cell.angle_gamma   90.00
#
_symmetry.space_group_name_H-M   'P 1'
#
loop_
_entity.id
_entity.type
_entity.pdbx_description
1 polymer ?
#
loop_
_entity_poly.entity_id
_entity_poly.type
_entity_poly.pdbx_seq_one_letter_code
_entity_poly.pdbx_strand_id
1 'polypeptide(L)'
;MHIRKPLIAAAATAALAAGAVAGLAGLGTAQAADATAAAGGGNIRIAYYDQWSVYGNAFYPKHLDTRGIAGKLDVINYSFGNIHPTDLTCFMANKAAGDDNNPNAGDGAGDSYADYQKSFSAADSVDGVADKWDQPIVGVFNQFKELKAKYPHLKINISLGGWTYSKYFHDAAKTDASRKKLVSSCIDQYIKGNLPVEGGFGGPGTAAGIFDGIDIDWEYPGSSGGHLGNHHGPEDKQNFTLLLAEFRKQLDEYGAANGGRKLMLTAALPAGQDKIKYIETDKIGQYLDYANIMTYDMHGAWDGDGPTYHQSPLRNSPADPTDPIAPGTEKYSIENAIDAWIDGDPAYGIAGGFPAGKLTLGYEFYYRGWKGVPAGTAGGLAQPATGGSSPRQYSQQAGIAHYKELGGIVDNPAATFWDDQSKSSYFYKDGEFFTGLNQKSVQARVDYGKSRGLGGAMMYSLLGLDEGTTLLNQISDALGGTTQPPTTPPRASEI
;
A
#
# COMPACT_ATOMS: atom_id res chain seq x y z
N MET A 1 81.25 -5.46 7.21
CA MET A 1 79.85 -5.42 7.68
C MET A 1 78.97 -5.12 6.46
N HIS A 2 78.81 -6.04 5.51
CA HIS A 2 78.02 -7.29 5.52
C HIS A 2 76.51 -7.05 5.60
N ILE A 3 75.63 -7.62 4.75
CA ILE A 3 75.76 -8.58 3.65
C ILE A 3 74.39 -8.61 2.91
N ARG A 4 74.41 -8.64 1.56
CA ARG A 4 73.72 -9.54 0.59
C ARG A 4 72.30 -10.05 0.89
N LYS A 5 71.43 -10.41 -0.07
CA LYS A 5 71.15 -10.26 -1.51
C LYS A 5 69.84 -11.06 -1.75
N PRO A 6 69.19 -10.94 -2.93
CA PRO A 6 67.80 -11.38 -3.23
C PRO A 6 67.78 -12.78 -3.88
N LEU A 7 66.82 -13.05 -4.80
CA LEU A 7 66.73 -14.00 -5.94
C LEU A 7 65.30 -14.64 -5.95
N ILE A 8 64.58 -14.98 -7.02
CA ILE A 8 64.69 -15.02 -8.50
C ILE A 8 63.24 -15.40 -8.95
N ALA A 9 62.52 -14.67 -9.81
CA ALA A 9 62.42 -14.77 -11.29
C ALA A 9 62.21 -16.18 -11.89
N ALA A 10 61.07 -16.41 -12.57
CA ALA A 10 61.04 -17.20 -13.80
C ALA A 10 59.76 -16.89 -14.59
N ALA A 11 59.95 -16.35 -15.79
CA ALA A 11 58.95 -16.20 -16.84
C ALA A 11 59.19 -17.28 -17.91
N ALA A 12 58.13 -17.69 -18.63
CA ALA A 12 58.25 -18.32 -19.93
C ALA A 12 57.03 -17.98 -20.83
N THR A 13 57.33 -17.16 -21.83
CA THR A 13 56.76 -16.94 -23.18
C THR A 13 56.36 -18.24 -23.92
N ALA A 14 55.57 -18.31 -25.00
CA ALA A 14 54.84 -17.40 -25.90
C ALA A 14 54.04 -18.27 -26.91
N ALA A 15 53.05 -17.70 -27.62
CA ALA A 15 52.92 -17.73 -29.10
C ALA A 15 51.47 -17.45 -29.58
N LEU A 16 51.36 -16.53 -30.55
CA LEU A 16 50.15 -16.27 -31.35
C LEU A 16 49.93 -17.36 -32.41
N ALA A 17 48.66 -17.63 -32.73
CA ALA A 17 48.24 -18.03 -34.08
C ALA A 17 46.82 -17.51 -34.37
N ALA A 18 46.67 -16.87 -35.53
CA ALA A 18 45.42 -16.37 -36.08
C ALA A 18 44.64 -17.48 -36.79
N GLY A 19 43.31 -17.36 -36.84
CA GLY A 19 42.45 -18.21 -37.66
C GLY A 19 40.97 -17.86 -37.53
N ALA A 20 40.44 -17.12 -38.49
CA ALA A 20 39.01 -16.91 -38.67
C ALA A 20 38.45 -17.99 -39.62
N VAL A 21 37.38 -18.69 -39.26
CA VAL A 21 36.32 -19.15 -40.20
C VAL A 21 35.00 -19.35 -39.44
N ALA A 22 33.99 -18.67 -39.99
CA ALA A 22 32.54 -18.84 -39.97
C ALA A 22 31.88 -20.07 -39.30
N GLY A 23 30.71 -19.79 -38.70
CA GLY A 23 29.50 -20.58 -38.93
C GLY A 23 28.87 -21.19 -37.67
N LEU A 24 27.82 -20.55 -37.16
CA LEU A 24 26.53 -21.20 -36.89
C LEU A 24 25.49 -20.12 -36.54
N ALA A 25 24.65 -19.86 -37.54
CA ALA A 25 23.36 -19.23 -37.39
C ALA A 25 22.44 -20.12 -36.55
N GLY A 26 21.59 -19.52 -35.73
CA GLY A 26 20.51 -20.24 -35.06
C GLY A 26 20.21 -19.80 -33.63
N LEU A 27 20.02 -18.51 -33.38
CA LEU A 27 19.23 -18.06 -32.24
C LEU A 27 18.00 -17.38 -32.79
N GLY A 28 16.89 -18.14 -32.78
CA GLY A 28 15.59 -17.63 -33.16
C GLY A 28 15.25 -16.42 -32.31
N THR A 29 14.89 -15.34 -32.99
CA THR A 29 14.22 -14.20 -32.39
C THR A 29 12.91 -14.70 -31.80
N ALA A 30 12.89 -14.88 -30.47
CA ALA A 30 11.64 -14.96 -29.73
C ALA A 30 10.94 -13.63 -29.95
N GLN A 31 9.95 -13.68 -30.82
CA GLN A 31 9.09 -12.57 -31.19
C GLN A 31 8.42 -12.10 -29.89
N ALA A 32 8.73 -10.87 -29.49
CA ALA A 32 8.05 -10.19 -28.40
C ALA A 32 6.57 -10.20 -28.72
N ALA A 33 5.82 -11.05 -28.03
CA ALA A 33 4.37 -11.06 -28.10
C ALA A 33 3.88 -9.74 -27.48
N ASP A 34 3.32 -8.90 -28.34
CA ASP A 34 2.58 -7.67 -28.11
C ASP A 34 2.40 -7.24 -26.65
N ALA A 35 3.36 -6.46 -26.16
CA ALA A 35 3.12 -5.50 -25.09
C ALA A 35 2.43 -4.26 -25.69
N THR A 36 1.16 -4.41 -26.06
CA THR A 36 0.28 -3.29 -26.41
C THR A 36 -0.98 -3.32 -25.54
N ALA A 37 -0.77 -3.21 -24.22
CA ALA A 37 -1.79 -2.69 -23.31
C ALA A 37 -1.47 -1.20 -23.04
N ALA A 38 -2.04 -0.36 -23.90
CA ALA A 38 -2.32 1.06 -23.76
C ALA A 38 -1.38 1.94 -22.90
N ALA A 39 -0.54 2.71 -23.59
CA ALA A 39 -0.16 4.05 -23.15
C ALA A 39 -1.38 4.98 -23.29
N GLY A 40 -2.21 5.03 -22.24
CA GLY A 40 -3.28 5.99 -22.01
C GLY A 40 -3.54 6.00 -20.51
N GLY A 41 -3.50 7.17 -19.86
CA GLY A 41 -3.57 7.30 -18.40
C GLY A 41 -4.69 6.45 -17.80
N GLY A 42 -4.33 5.60 -16.83
CA GLY A 42 -5.26 4.65 -16.23
C GLY A 42 -6.19 5.34 -15.23
N ASN A 43 -7.36 4.74 -15.01
CA ASN A 43 -8.33 5.16 -13.99
C ASN A 43 -8.54 4.04 -12.95
N ILE A 44 -7.49 3.28 -12.62
CA ILE A 44 -7.63 2.19 -11.64
C ILE A 44 -8.02 2.76 -10.28
N ARG A 45 -9.00 2.14 -9.62
CA ARG A 45 -9.51 2.55 -8.32
C ARG A 45 -9.25 1.43 -7.32
N ILE A 46 -8.32 1.69 -6.41
CA ILE A 46 -7.84 0.73 -5.41
C ILE A 46 -8.21 1.27 -4.03
N ALA A 47 -8.72 0.44 -3.14
CA ALA A 47 -8.95 0.87 -1.77
C ALA A 47 -8.55 -0.19 -0.74
N TYR A 48 -8.09 0.28 0.41
CA TYR A 48 -7.74 -0.57 1.54
C TYR A 48 -8.99 -0.89 2.37
N TYR A 49 -9.21 -2.18 2.62
CA TYR A 49 -10.19 -2.67 3.59
C TYR A 49 -9.45 -3.26 4.78
N ASP A 50 -9.62 -2.65 5.94
CA ASP A 50 -8.92 -3.02 7.16
C ASP A 50 -9.58 -4.24 7.82
N GLN A 51 -8.79 -5.25 8.20
CA GLN A 51 -9.21 -6.45 8.92
C GLN A 51 -10.03 -6.11 10.18
N TRP A 52 -9.59 -5.09 10.93
CA TRP A 52 -10.24 -4.66 12.17
C TRP A 52 -11.54 -3.87 11.97
N SER A 53 -11.94 -3.59 10.72
CA SER A 53 -13.18 -2.86 10.39
C SER A 53 -14.44 -3.49 10.99
N VAL A 54 -14.42 -4.81 11.21
CA VAL A 54 -15.57 -5.62 11.66
C VAL A 54 -15.89 -5.50 13.16
N TYR A 55 -15.07 -4.77 13.94
CA TYR A 55 -15.24 -4.64 15.39
C TYR A 55 -16.01 -3.38 15.77
N GLY A 56 -15.37 -2.45 16.50
CA GLY A 56 -16.01 -1.24 17.01
C GLY A 56 -16.58 -0.32 15.93
N ASN A 57 -16.10 -0.45 14.70
CA ASN A 57 -16.62 0.27 13.54
C ASN A 57 -17.83 -0.40 12.88
N ALA A 58 -18.06 -1.70 13.13
CA ALA A 58 -19.08 -2.52 12.49
C ALA A 58 -19.15 -2.32 10.96
N PHE A 59 -18.02 -2.05 10.31
CA PHE A 59 -17.93 -1.87 8.87
C PHE A 59 -17.60 -3.22 8.23
N TYR A 60 -18.65 -3.98 7.92
CA TYR A 60 -18.58 -5.30 7.29
C TYR A 60 -18.44 -5.24 5.75
N PRO A 61 -17.99 -6.33 5.09
CA PRO A 61 -17.92 -6.39 3.62
C PRO A 61 -19.27 -6.17 2.93
N LYS A 62 -20.39 -6.47 3.61
CA LYS A 62 -21.74 -6.09 3.15
C LYS A 62 -21.86 -4.61 2.80
N HIS A 63 -21.21 -3.72 3.54
CA HIS A 63 -21.26 -2.29 3.26
C HIS A 63 -20.53 -1.92 1.98
N LEU A 64 -19.59 -2.75 1.51
CA LEU A 64 -18.96 -2.55 0.21
C LEU A 64 -20.01 -2.66 -0.90
N ASP A 65 -20.93 -3.60 -0.76
CA ASP A 65 -22.08 -3.75 -1.65
C ASP A 65 -23.15 -2.68 -1.41
N THR A 66 -23.70 -2.62 -0.19
CA THR A 66 -24.92 -1.82 0.09
C THR A 66 -24.70 -0.31 0.03
N ARG A 67 -23.46 0.16 0.20
CA ARG A 67 -23.10 1.58 0.00
C ARG A 67 -22.56 1.87 -1.41
N GLY A 68 -22.59 0.88 -2.32
CA GLY A 68 -22.14 1.03 -3.71
C GLY A 68 -20.65 1.32 -3.85
N ILE A 69 -19.82 0.82 -2.93
CA ILE A 69 -18.37 0.97 -2.94
C ILE A 69 -17.75 -0.03 -3.92
N ALA A 70 -18.12 -1.31 -3.83
CA ALA A 70 -17.57 -2.39 -4.64
C ALA A 70 -17.76 -2.14 -6.14
N GLY A 71 -18.92 -1.59 -6.54
CA GLY A 71 -19.17 -1.19 -7.93
C GLY A 71 -18.36 0.00 -8.43
N LYS A 72 -17.59 0.68 -7.56
CA LYS A 72 -16.71 1.82 -7.87
C LYS A 72 -15.22 1.47 -7.79
N LEU A 73 -14.87 0.23 -7.45
CA LEU A 73 -13.49 -0.19 -7.25
C LEU A 73 -13.10 -1.26 -8.26
N ASP A 74 -11.83 -1.24 -8.66
CA ASP A 74 -11.22 -2.30 -9.45
C ASP A 74 -10.53 -3.31 -8.53
N VAL A 75 -9.93 -2.83 -7.43
CA VAL A 75 -9.14 -3.64 -6.50
C VAL A 75 -9.40 -3.25 -5.05
N ILE A 76 -9.52 -4.26 -4.19
CA ILE A 76 -9.43 -4.12 -2.73
C ILE A 76 -8.09 -4.68 -2.27
N ASN A 77 -7.34 -3.91 -1.50
CA ASN A 77 -6.22 -4.42 -0.72
C ASN A 77 -6.75 -4.77 0.68
N TYR A 78 -6.71 -6.05 1.05
CA TYR A 78 -7.09 -6.49 2.39
C TYR A 78 -5.90 -6.37 3.35
N SER A 79 -6.11 -5.67 4.45
CA SER A 79 -5.06 -5.23 5.37
C SER A 79 -5.20 -5.87 6.74
N PHE A 80 -4.23 -6.63 7.26
CA PHE A 80 -2.96 -7.02 6.64
C PHE A 80 -2.60 -8.46 7.00
N GLY A 81 -1.79 -9.10 6.15
CA GLY A 81 -1.07 -10.32 6.47
C GLY A 81 0.28 -10.01 7.13
N ASN A 82 0.69 -10.80 8.11
CA ASN A 82 1.94 -10.60 8.86
C ASN A 82 3.03 -11.64 8.49
N ILE A 83 4.29 -11.35 8.84
CA ILE A 83 5.46 -12.22 8.70
C ILE A 83 5.85 -12.79 10.07
N HIS A 84 5.97 -14.11 10.16
CA HIS A 84 6.27 -14.80 11.42
C HIS A 84 7.67 -14.41 11.93
N PRO A 85 7.85 -14.04 13.21
CA PRO A 85 9.09 -13.46 13.74
C PRO A 85 10.31 -14.38 13.65
N THR A 86 10.12 -15.69 13.66
CA THR A 86 11.22 -16.67 13.62
C THR A 86 11.24 -17.49 12.35
N ASP A 87 10.06 -17.83 11.82
CA ASP A 87 9.97 -18.66 10.62
C ASP A 87 10.12 -17.86 9.34
N LEU A 88 9.90 -16.54 9.39
CA LEU A 88 10.00 -15.63 8.25
C LEU A 88 9.09 -16.06 7.09
N THR A 89 7.88 -16.46 7.44
CA THR A 89 6.82 -16.91 6.53
C THR A 89 5.56 -16.11 6.76
N CYS A 90 4.68 -16.04 5.76
CA CYS A 90 3.28 -15.71 6.03
C CYS A 90 2.69 -16.75 6.99
N PHE A 91 1.85 -16.29 7.91
CA PHE A 91 1.21 -17.13 8.92
C PHE A 91 -0.17 -16.58 9.27
N MET A 92 -0.97 -17.40 9.96
CA MET A 92 -2.21 -16.98 10.61
C MET A 92 -2.01 -17.11 12.12
N ALA A 93 -2.59 -16.20 12.88
CA ALA A 93 -2.62 -16.25 14.32
C ALA A 93 -3.84 -15.48 14.83
N ASN A 94 -4.21 -15.70 16.09
CA ASN A 94 -5.20 -14.89 16.80
C ASN A 94 -4.54 -14.23 18.02
N LYS A 95 -3.80 -13.15 17.78
CA LYS A 95 -3.04 -12.40 18.78
C LYS A 95 -3.08 -10.92 18.42
N ALA A 96 -3.60 -10.11 19.34
CA ALA A 96 -3.63 -8.65 19.18
C ALA A 96 -2.22 -8.06 19.03
N ALA A 97 -2.11 -7.02 18.20
CA ALA A 97 -0.93 -6.19 18.13
C ALA A 97 -0.78 -5.30 19.38
N GLY A 98 0.44 -4.84 19.64
CA GLY A 98 0.72 -3.78 20.61
C GLY A 98 0.47 -2.38 20.04
N ASP A 99 0.67 -1.35 20.88
CA ASP A 99 0.66 0.05 20.43
C ASP A 99 1.93 0.45 19.66
N ASP A 100 1.89 1.58 18.94
CA ASP A 100 2.98 2.07 18.09
C ASP A 100 4.29 2.42 18.84
N ASN A 101 4.26 2.53 20.18
CA ASN A 101 5.46 2.78 20.99
C ASN A 101 6.12 1.48 21.46
N ASN A 102 5.57 0.32 21.10
CA ASN A 102 6.13 -0.98 21.44
C ASN A 102 6.99 -1.52 20.28
N PRO A 103 8.32 -1.72 20.43
CA PRO A 103 9.19 -2.25 19.38
C PRO A 103 8.84 -3.67 18.90
N ASN A 104 7.94 -4.36 19.63
CA ASN A 104 7.48 -5.71 19.35
C ASN A 104 5.96 -5.76 19.10
N ALA A 105 5.35 -4.62 18.72
CA ALA A 105 3.90 -4.51 18.52
C ALA A 105 3.36 -5.58 17.55
N GLY A 106 4.07 -5.84 16.46
CA GLY A 106 3.68 -6.82 15.44
C GLY A 106 4.12 -8.27 15.69
N ASP A 107 4.90 -8.55 16.74
CA ASP A 107 5.56 -9.86 16.89
C ASP A 107 4.52 -10.98 17.11
N GLY A 108 4.32 -11.81 16.08
CA GLY A 108 3.35 -12.92 16.11
C GLY A 108 1.89 -12.47 16.12
N ALA A 109 1.61 -11.20 15.87
CA ALA A 109 0.26 -10.65 15.85
C ALA A 109 -0.50 -11.06 14.57
N GLY A 110 -1.82 -11.13 14.67
CA GLY A 110 -2.73 -11.52 13.59
C GLY A 110 -4.14 -11.70 14.14
N ASP A 111 -5.14 -11.70 13.26
CA ASP A 111 -6.53 -11.87 13.65
C ASP A 111 -7.25 -12.86 12.72
N SER A 112 -6.88 -14.13 12.86
CA SER A 112 -7.55 -15.23 12.18
C SER A 112 -9.03 -15.34 12.54
N TYR A 113 -9.47 -14.74 13.67
CA TYR A 113 -10.87 -14.68 14.01
C TYR A 113 -11.65 -13.80 13.04
N ALA A 114 -11.22 -12.55 12.82
CA ALA A 114 -11.82 -11.68 11.80
C ALA A 114 -11.70 -12.27 10.40
N ASP A 115 -10.53 -12.82 10.06
CA ASP A 115 -10.25 -13.33 8.72
C ASP A 115 -11.19 -14.47 8.32
N TYR A 116 -11.31 -15.52 9.14
CA TYR A 116 -12.02 -16.74 8.72
C TYR A 116 -12.77 -17.52 9.80
N GLN A 117 -12.99 -16.97 11.00
CA GLN A 117 -13.74 -17.67 12.08
C GLN A 117 -14.97 -16.90 12.58
N LYS A 118 -15.05 -15.59 12.35
CA LYS A 118 -16.21 -14.78 12.72
C LYS A 118 -17.39 -15.11 11.82
N SER A 119 -18.43 -15.73 12.36
CA SER A 119 -19.69 -15.92 11.65
C SER A 119 -20.45 -14.61 11.46
N PHE A 120 -21.05 -14.44 10.30
CA PHE A 120 -21.92 -13.33 9.94
C PHE A 120 -23.39 -13.77 9.98
N SER A 121 -24.24 -12.91 10.53
CA SER A 121 -25.69 -13.10 10.46
C SER A 121 -26.20 -12.79 9.04
N ALA A 122 -27.42 -13.20 8.71
CA ALA A 122 -28.07 -12.79 7.45
C ALA A 122 -28.18 -11.25 7.32
N ALA A 123 -28.24 -10.53 8.44
CA ALA A 123 -28.28 -9.07 8.44
C ALA A 123 -26.91 -8.44 8.14
N ASP A 124 -25.82 -9.16 8.39
CA ASP A 124 -24.45 -8.64 8.24
C ASP A 124 -23.70 -9.24 7.03
N SER A 125 -24.21 -10.32 6.43
CA SER A 125 -23.61 -10.97 5.27
C SER A 125 -23.92 -10.26 3.96
N VAL A 126 -23.02 -10.42 3.00
CA VAL A 126 -23.10 -9.84 1.65
C VAL A 126 -24.26 -10.46 0.87
N ASP A 127 -24.41 -11.79 0.94
CA ASP A 127 -25.46 -12.51 0.22
C ASP A 127 -26.83 -12.52 0.92
N GLY A 128 -26.89 -12.02 2.17
CA GLY A 128 -28.10 -12.00 2.99
C GLY A 128 -28.45 -13.34 3.62
N VAL A 129 -27.53 -14.30 3.62
CA VAL A 129 -27.65 -15.63 4.25
C VAL A 129 -26.70 -15.71 5.44
N ALA A 130 -27.17 -16.25 6.56
CA ALA A 130 -26.31 -16.43 7.74
C ALA A 130 -25.30 -17.55 7.50
N ASP A 131 -24.06 -17.34 7.95
CA ASP A 131 -23.03 -18.37 7.94
C ASP A 131 -23.48 -19.60 8.74
N LYS A 132 -23.21 -20.79 8.18
CA LYS A 132 -23.48 -22.08 8.85
C LYS A 132 -22.26 -22.57 9.62
N TRP A 133 -22.51 -23.29 10.70
CA TRP A 133 -21.48 -23.86 11.56
C TRP A 133 -20.61 -24.94 10.87
N ASP A 134 -21.12 -25.57 9.81
CA ASP A 134 -20.46 -26.63 9.06
C ASP A 134 -19.82 -26.15 7.75
N GLN A 135 -19.81 -24.83 7.50
CA GLN A 135 -19.05 -24.25 6.40
C GLN A 135 -17.54 -24.41 6.65
N PRO A 136 -16.74 -24.70 5.61
CA PRO A 136 -15.30 -24.84 5.76
C PRO A 136 -14.60 -23.49 6.05
N ILE A 137 -15.27 -22.37 5.75
CA ILE A 137 -14.75 -21.02 5.95
C ILE A 137 -15.90 -20.05 6.24
N VAL A 138 -15.67 -19.12 7.17
CA VAL A 138 -16.55 -17.97 7.47
C VAL A 138 -15.69 -16.69 7.46
N GLY A 139 -16.02 -15.66 8.24
CA GLY A 139 -15.17 -14.48 8.39
C GLY A 139 -15.19 -13.55 7.18
N VAL A 140 -14.33 -12.53 7.20
CA VAL A 140 -14.20 -11.59 6.08
C VAL A 140 -13.83 -12.31 4.78
N PHE A 141 -13.07 -13.41 4.85
CA PHE A 141 -12.70 -14.20 3.69
C PHE A 141 -13.92 -14.82 3.00
N ASN A 142 -14.86 -15.43 3.74
CA ASN A 142 -16.09 -15.92 3.13
C ASN A 142 -16.92 -14.77 2.54
N GLN A 143 -17.01 -13.65 3.26
CA GLN A 143 -17.74 -12.47 2.80
C GLN A 143 -17.15 -11.84 1.54
N PHE A 144 -15.82 -11.92 1.33
CA PHE A 144 -15.19 -11.55 0.07
C PHE A 144 -15.49 -12.51 -1.07
N LYS A 145 -15.63 -13.81 -0.80
CA LYS A 145 -16.10 -14.77 -1.80
C LYS A 145 -17.51 -14.43 -2.28
N GLU A 146 -18.41 -14.10 -1.36
CA GLU A 146 -19.77 -13.63 -1.67
C GLU A 146 -19.73 -12.31 -2.46
N LEU A 147 -18.88 -11.36 -2.06
CA LEU A 147 -18.72 -10.09 -2.76
C LEU A 147 -18.23 -10.28 -4.20
N LYS A 148 -17.23 -11.14 -4.44
CA LYS A 148 -16.74 -11.44 -5.79
C LYS A 148 -17.78 -12.15 -6.65
N ALA A 149 -18.67 -12.95 -6.05
CA ALA A 149 -19.78 -13.55 -6.79
C ALA A 149 -20.76 -12.48 -7.32
N LYS A 150 -20.93 -11.38 -6.57
CA LYS A 150 -21.76 -10.23 -6.99
C LYS A 150 -21.03 -9.25 -7.91
N TYR A 151 -19.70 -9.14 -7.77
CA TYR A 151 -18.83 -8.22 -8.50
C TYR A 151 -17.65 -8.97 -9.13
N PRO A 152 -17.86 -9.73 -10.23
CA PRO A 152 -16.82 -10.58 -10.80
C PRO A 152 -15.62 -9.82 -11.41
N HIS A 153 -15.76 -8.51 -11.64
CA HIS A 153 -14.66 -7.65 -12.07
C HIS A 153 -13.72 -7.28 -10.91
N LEU A 154 -14.23 -7.23 -9.68
CA LEU A 154 -13.49 -6.78 -8.51
C LEU A 154 -12.37 -7.76 -8.17
N LYS A 155 -11.16 -7.23 -8.02
CA LYS A 155 -9.99 -7.97 -7.57
C LYS A 155 -9.75 -7.73 -6.08
N ILE A 156 -9.22 -8.73 -5.39
CA ILE A 156 -8.87 -8.61 -3.97
C ILE A 156 -7.43 -9.10 -3.79
N ASN A 157 -6.53 -8.23 -3.37
CA ASN A 157 -5.17 -8.62 -2.99
C ASN A 157 -5.08 -8.74 -1.47
N ILE A 158 -4.22 -9.64 -0.99
CA ILE A 158 -3.76 -9.60 0.40
C ILE A 158 -2.60 -8.61 0.47
N SER A 159 -2.69 -7.59 1.32
CA SER A 159 -1.57 -6.69 1.61
C SER A 159 -0.75 -7.24 2.76
N LEU A 160 0.54 -7.46 2.53
CA LEU A 160 1.48 -7.98 3.52
C LEU A 160 2.25 -6.83 4.16
N GLY A 161 2.25 -6.79 5.49
CA GLY A 161 2.93 -5.74 6.25
C GLY A 161 2.02 -4.61 6.67
N GLY A 162 2.27 -3.43 6.11
CA GLY A 162 1.83 -2.14 6.65
C GLY A 162 2.75 -1.68 7.80
N TRP A 163 2.44 -0.52 8.35
CA TRP A 163 3.23 0.14 9.40
C TRP A 163 3.70 -0.82 10.51
N THR A 164 2.77 -1.50 11.19
CA THR A 164 3.06 -2.31 12.38
C THR A 164 3.69 -3.68 12.07
N TYR A 165 3.40 -4.28 10.91
CA TYR A 165 3.83 -5.66 10.58
C TYR A 165 5.04 -5.71 9.63
N SER A 166 5.74 -4.59 9.46
CA SER A 166 6.89 -4.50 8.55
C SER A 166 8.22 -5.00 9.12
N LYS A 167 8.29 -5.29 10.43
CA LYS A 167 9.55 -5.56 11.16
C LYS A 167 10.44 -6.62 10.55
N TYR A 168 9.86 -7.72 10.06
CA TYR A 168 10.59 -8.91 9.63
C TYR A 168 10.81 -9.01 8.11
N PHE A 169 10.42 -8.01 7.32
CA PHE A 169 10.74 -8.01 5.89
C PHE A 169 12.24 -8.03 5.63
N HIS A 170 13.03 -7.26 6.39
CA HIS A 170 14.50 -7.26 6.29
C HIS A 170 15.05 -8.68 6.37
N ASP A 171 14.67 -9.43 7.41
CA ASP A 171 15.17 -10.78 7.64
C ASP A 171 14.68 -11.75 6.55
N ALA A 172 13.40 -11.68 6.21
CA ALA A 172 12.80 -12.54 5.20
C ALA A 172 13.41 -12.29 3.81
N ALA A 173 13.75 -11.04 3.48
CA ALA A 173 14.32 -10.65 2.20
C ALA A 173 15.83 -10.92 2.08
N LYS A 174 16.53 -11.18 3.20
CA LYS A 174 18.00 -11.15 3.30
C LYS A 174 18.75 -12.11 2.40
N THR A 175 18.22 -13.32 2.21
CA THR A 175 18.89 -14.38 1.44
C THR A 175 17.95 -14.96 0.38
N ASP A 176 18.52 -15.60 -0.65
CA ASP A 176 17.72 -16.32 -1.65
C ASP A 176 16.80 -17.39 -1.02
N ALA A 177 17.34 -18.14 -0.05
CA ALA A 177 16.59 -19.17 0.65
C ALA A 177 15.44 -18.59 1.50
N SER A 178 15.67 -17.52 2.24
CA SER A 178 14.63 -16.87 3.05
C SER A 178 13.56 -16.22 2.18
N ARG A 179 13.93 -15.58 1.07
CA ARG A 179 12.96 -15.02 0.10
C ARG A 179 12.05 -16.10 -0.46
N LYS A 180 12.63 -17.19 -0.96
CA LYS A 180 11.86 -18.33 -1.49
C LYS A 180 10.92 -18.92 -0.44
N LYS A 181 11.39 -19.02 0.81
CA LYS A 181 10.59 -19.51 1.94
C LYS A 181 9.39 -18.60 2.20
N LEU A 182 9.62 -17.29 2.32
CA LEU A 182 8.55 -16.30 2.50
C LEU A 182 7.53 -16.38 1.37
N VAL A 183 7.98 -16.21 0.12
CA VAL A 183 7.11 -16.16 -1.07
C VAL A 183 6.27 -17.44 -1.19
N SER A 184 6.89 -18.60 -1.04
CA SER A 184 6.20 -19.90 -1.12
C SER A 184 5.12 -20.02 -0.04
N SER A 185 5.41 -19.61 1.20
CA SER A 185 4.42 -19.65 2.28
C SER A 185 3.24 -18.72 2.05
N CYS A 186 3.47 -17.51 1.53
CA CYS A 186 2.42 -16.54 1.25
C CYS A 186 1.52 -17.00 0.10
N ILE A 187 2.10 -17.59 -0.96
CA ILE A 187 1.34 -18.19 -2.05
C ILE A 187 0.54 -19.40 -1.55
N ASP A 188 1.13 -20.25 -0.71
CA ASP A 188 0.42 -21.40 -0.13
C ASP A 188 -0.79 -20.97 0.70
N GLN A 189 -0.60 -20.01 1.59
CA GLN A 189 -1.64 -19.55 2.50
C GLN A 189 -2.76 -18.78 1.76
N TYR A 190 -2.41 -17.76 0.98
CA TYR A 190 -3.40 -16.83 0.43
C TYR A 190 -3.84 -17.14 -0.99
N ILE A 191 -2.94 -17.63 -1.85
CA ILE A 191 -3.28 -17.89 -3.26
C ILE A 191 -3.86 -19.30 -3.42
N LYS A 192 -3.21 -20.32 -2.86
CA LYS A 192 -3.77 -21.68 -2.83
C LYS A 192 -4.87 -21.80 -1.80
N GLY A 193 -4.94 -20.89 -0.82
CA GLY A 193 -5.99 -20.85 0.19
C GLY A 193 -5.86 -21.91 1.27
N ASN A 194 -4.64 -22.37 1.55
CA ASN A 194 -4.37 -23.35 2.59
C ASN A 194 -4.27 -22.65 3.96
N LEU A 195 -5.41 -22.53 4.63
CA LEU A 195 -5.46 -21.95 5.97
C LEU A 195 -5.25 -23.03 7.04
N PRO A 196 -4.62 -22.72 8.18
CA PRO A 196 -4.64 -23.62 9.32
C PRO A 196 -6.09 -23.81 9.81
N VAL A 197 -6.33 -24.96 10.44
CA VAL A 197 -7.65 -25.23 11.04
C VAL A 197 -7.69 -24.59 12.43
N GLU A 198 -8.49 -23.55 12.58
CA GLU A 198 -8.66 -22.79 13.83
C GLU A 198 -10.14 -22.49 14.06
N GLY A 199 -10.60 -22.58 15.30
CA GLY A 199 -12.01 -22.30 15.63
C GLY A 199 -13.05 -23.21 14.94
N GLY A 200 -12.62 -24.32 14.33
CA GLY A 200 -13.47 -25.21 13.52
C GLY A 200 -13.53 -24.86 12.03
N PHE A 201 -12.81 -23.83 11.58
CA PHE A 201 -12.78 -23.34 10.20
C PHE A 201 -11.37 -23.41 9.62
N GLY A 202 -11.26 -23.30 8.29
CA GLY A 202 -10.00 -23.38 7.56
C GLY A 202 -9.69 -24.79 7.06
N GLY A 203 -8.46 -24.99 6.59
CA GLY A 203 -8.01 -26.21 5.94
C GLY A 203 -7.57 -26.00 4.48
N PRO A 204 -7.10 -27.07 3.81
CA PRO A 204 -6.55 -26.98 2.46
C PRO A 204 -7.56 -26.41 1.45
N GLY A 205 -7.13 -25.39 0.69
CA GLY A 205 -7.93 -24.80 -0.38
C GLY A 205 -9.18 -24.02 0.04
N THR A 206 -9.43 -23.83 1.34
CA THR A 206 -10.67 -23.21 1.83
C THR A 206 -10.81 -21.74 1.43
N ALA A 207 -9.69 -21.02 1.30
CA ALA A 207 -9.64 -19.64 0.82
C ALA A 207 -9.29 -19.50 -0.68
N ALA A 208 -9.23 -20.62 -1.43
CA ALA A 208 -8.81 -20.59 -2.83
C ALA A 208 -9.76 -19.71 -3.67
N GLY A 209 -9.19 -18.87 -4.54
CA GLY A 209 -9.95 -17.99 -5.44
C GLY A 209 -10.44 -16.67 -4.82
N ILE A 210 -10.26 -16.46 -3.52
CA ILE A 210 -10.55 -15.18 -2.86
C ILE A 210 -9.55 -14.12 -3.35
N PHE A 211 -8.26 -14.39 -3.18
CA PHE A 211 -7.20 -13.44 -3.50
C PHE A 211 -6.77 -13.54 -4.98
N ASP A 212 -6.68 -12.39 -5.64
CA ASP A 212 -6.24 -12.16 -7.01
C ASP A 212 -4.74 -11.87 -7.14
N GLY A 213 -4.07 -11.63 -6.02
CA GLY A 213 -2.67 -11.30 -5.97
C GLY A 213 -2.19 -10.96 -4.57
N ILE A 214 -0.97 -10.44 -4.52
CA ILE A 214 -0.28 -10.04 -3.30
C ILE A 214 0.16 -8.59 -3.46
N ASP A 215 -0.13 -7.79 -2.45
CA ASP A 215 0.36 -6.43 -2.29
C ASP A 215 1.46 -6.41 -1.21
N ILE A 216 2.59 -5.79 -1.50
CA ILE A 216 3.72 -5.69 -0.55
C ILE A 216 3.76 -4.29 0.04
N ASP A 217 3.61 -4.20 1.35
CA ASP A 217 3.63 -2.94 2.09
C ASP A 217 4.73 -3.00 3.16
N TRP A 218 5.98 -2.88 2.71
CA TRP A 218 7.16 -2.84 3.60
C TRP A 218 7.50 -1.39 3.92
N GLU A 219 7.32 -1.02 5.18
CA GLU A 219 7.57 0.32 5.71
C GLU A 219 8.76 0.36 6.70
N TYR A 220 10.00 0.63 6.28
CA TYR A 220 10.48 0.83 4.91
C TYR A 220 11.82 0.10 4.67
N PRO A 221 12.09 -0.40 3.45
CA PRO A 221 13.39 -0.96 3.11
C PRO A 221 14.52 0.01 3.41
N GLY A 222 15.54 -0.44 4.17
CA GLY A 222 16.79 0.29 4.37
C GLY A 222 16.70 1.56 5.22
N SER A 223 15.53 1.85 5.81
CA SER A 223 15.29 3.06 6.59
C SER A 223 14.89 2.74 8.02
N SER A 224 15.37 3.55 8.96
CA SER A 224 14.90 3.55 10.35
C SER A 224 13.61 4.33 10.55
N GLY A 225 13.06 4.97 9.50
CA GLY A 225 11.86 5.79 9.60
C GLY A 225 10.54 5.04 9.42
N GLY A 226 10.52 3.73 9.67
CA GLY A 226 9.30 2.93 9.81
C GLY A 226 8.89 2.80 11.27
N HIS A 227 7.98 1.85 11.55
CA HIS A 227 7.56 1.54 12.92
C HIS A 227 8.75 1.19 13.84
N LEU A 228 8.64 1.57 15.11
CA LEU A 228 9.67 1.33 16.12
C LEU A 228 10.03 -0.16 16.18
N GLY A 229 11.32 -0.47 16.18
CA GLY A 229 11.81 -1.85 16.26
C GLY A 229 11.87 -2.60 14.93
N ASN A 230 11.48 -1.98 13.81
CA ASN A 230 11.68 -2.57 12.49
C ASN A 230 13.17 -2.86 12.24
N HIS A 231 13.47 -4.05 11.74
CA HIS A 231 14.81 -4.37 11.28
C HIS A 231 15.05 -3.71 9.92
N HIS A 232 16.25 -3.19 9.70
CA HIS A 232 16.62 -2.53 8.45
C HIS A 232 18.12 -2.62 8.19
N GLY A 233 18.53 -2.56 6.92
CA GLY A 233 19.92 -2.54 6.52
C GLY A 233 20.13 -1.99 5.10
N PRO A 234 21.33 -1.49 4.76
CA PRO A 234 21.59 -0.96 3.43
C PRO A 234 21.36 -1.98 2.30
N GLU A 235 21.48 -3.28 2.59
CA GLU A 235 21.21 -4.37 1.65
C GLU A 235 19.72 -4.48 1.25
N ASP A 236 18.81 -3.87 2.01
CA ASP A 236 17.37 -3.88 1.73
C ASP A 236 17.07 -3.29 0.36
N LYS A 237 17.89 -2.37 -0.14
CA LYS A 237 17.74 -1.78 -1.47
C LYS A 237 17.72 -2.83 -2.58
N GLN A 238 18.68 -3.74 -2.57
CA GLN A 238 18.73 -4.83 -3.55
C GLN A 238 17.83 -5.99 -3.13
N ASN A 239 17.71 -6.28 -1.84
CA ASN A 239 16.90 -7.39 -1.35
C ASN A 239 15.41 -7.19 -1.61
N PHE A 240 14.90 -5.95 -1.57
CA PHE A 240 13.53 -5.64 -1.93
C PHE A 240 13.26 -5.93 -3.42
N THR A 241 14.14 -5.50 -4.33
CA THR A 241 14.06 -5.84 -5.76
C THR A 241 14.05 -7.36 -5.99
N LEU A 242 14.93 -8.09 -5.30
CA LEU A 242 15.02 -9.54 -5.40
C LEU A 242 13.79 -10.24 -4.81
N LEU A 243 13.18 -9.68 -3.77
CA LEU A 243 11.95 -10.19 -3.19
C LEU A 243 10.77 -10.04 -4.17
N LEU A 244 10.63 -8.86 -4.80
CA LEU A 244 9.61 -8.64 -5.83
C LEU A 244 9.80 -9.56 -7.03
N ALA A 245 11.05 -9.77 -7.46
CA ALA A 245 11.37 -10.70 -8.54
C ALA A 245 10.95 -12.15 -8.19
N GLU A 246 11.20 -12.60 -6.96
CA GLU A 246 10.83 -13.94 -6.50
C GLU A 246 9.30 -14.10 -6.38
N PHE A 247 8.59 -13.11 -5.85
CA PHE A 247 7.12 -13.09 -5.87
C PHE A 247 6.58 -13.19 -7.28
N ARG A 248 7.06 -12.34 -8.20
CA ARG A 248 6.58 -12.32 -9.60
C ARG A 248 6.76 -13.67 -10.25
N LYS A 249 7.94 -14.28 -10.08
CA LYS A 249 8.28 -15.60 -10.61
C LYS A 249 7.31 -16.67 -10.11
N GLN A 250 7.16 -16.83 -8.79
CA GLN A 250 6.32 -17.92 -8.26
C GLN A 250 4.83 -17.68 -8.53
N LEU A 251 4.36 -16.43 -8.55
CA LEU A 251 3.00 -16.09 -8.94
C LEU A 251 2.72 -16.42 -10.41
N ASP A 252 3.67 -16.16 -11.32
CA ASP A 252 3.54 -16.51 -12.74
C ASP A 252 3.61 -18.03 -12.96
N GLU A 253 4.51 -18.74 -12.28
CA GLU A 253 4.59 -20.20 -12.31
C GLU A 253 3.27 -20.83 -11.84
N TYR A 254 2.73 -20.39 -10.70
CA TYR A 254 1.45 -20.88 -10.20
C TYR A 254 0.30 -20.53 -11.16
N GLY A 255 0.24 -19.29 -11.64
CA GLY A 255 -0.78 -18.83 -12.58
C GLY A 255 -0.80 -19.64 -13.88
N ALA A 256 0.39 -19.90 -14.45
CA ALA A 256 0.55 -20.71 -15.66
C ALA A 256 0.08 -22.16 -15.44
N ALA A 257 0.41 -22.78 -14.30
CA ALA A 257 -0.03 -24.13 -13.97
C ALA A 257 -1.54 -24.24 -13.65
N ASN A 258 -2.20 -23.12 -13.32
CA ASN A 258 -3.60 -23.10 -12.85
C ASN A 258 -4.49 -22.28 -13.79
N GLY A 259 -4.53 -22.68 -15.07
CA GLY A 259 -5.45 -22.11 -16.06
C GLY A 259 -4.98 -20.81 -16.70
N GLY A 260 -3.68 -20.50 -16.65
CA GLY A 260 -3.09 -19.34 -17.32
C GLY A 260 -3.50 -17.99 -16.71
N ARG A 261 -3.92 -17.99 -15.44
CA ARG A 261 -4.37 -16.78 -14.76
C ARG A 261 -3.18 -15.89 -14.40
N LYS A 262 -3.21 -14.62 -14.79
CA LYS A 262 -2.25 -13.62 -14.29
C LYS A 262 -2.65 -13.19 -12.87
N LEU A 263 -1.80 -13.52 -11.90
CA LEU A 263 -1.94 -13.03 -10.52
C LEU A 263 -1.27 -11.66 -10.38
N MET A 264 -1.88 -10.79 -9.59
CA MET A 264 -1.36 -9.44 -9.36
C MET A 264 -0.18 -9.48 -8.37
N LEU A 265 0.82 -8.66 -8.63
CA LEU A 265 1.84 -8.27 -7.67
C LEU A 265 1.90 -6.75 -7.63
N THR A 266 1.58 -6.18 -6.47
CA THR A 266 1.54 -4.73 -6.26
C THR A 266 2.36 -4.36 -5.04
N ALA A 267 2.59 -3.07 -4.82
CA ALA A 267 3.22 -2.60 -3.60
C ALA A 267 2.71 -1.22 -3.20
N ALA A 268 2.57 -0.97 -1.91
CA ALA A 268 2.54 0.38 -1.36
C ALA A 268 3.98 0.87 -1.15
N LEU A 269 4.29 2.05 -1.69
CA LEU A 269 5.64 2.58 -1.78
C LEU A 269 5.70 4.00 -1.19
N PRO A 270 6.85 4.39 -0.62
CA PRO A 270 6.97 5.65 0.12
C PRO A 270 6.92 6.87 -0.79
N ALA A 271 6.52 8.00 -0.20
CA ALA A 271 6.54 9.31 -0.85
C ALA A 271 7.78 10.17 -0.47
N GLY A 272 8.51 9.83 0.59
CA GLY A 272 9.70 10.60 1.01
C GLY A 272 10.98 10.17 0.32
N GLN A 273 11.77 11.12 -0.19
CA GLN A 273 13.05 10.87 -0.85
C GLN A 273 14.06 10.17 0.07
N ASP A 274 13.99 10.41 1.39
CA ASP A 274 14.77 9.72 2.40
C ASP A 274 14.40 8.23 2.57
N LYS A 275 13.28 7.80 2.01
CA LYS A 275 12.88 6.39 1.89
C LYS A 275 13.10 5.87 0.46
N ILE A 276 12.67 6.62 -0.55
CA ILE A 276 12.76 6.24 -1.97
C ILE A 276 14.22 5.95 -2.38
N LYS A 277 15.21 6.66 -1.84
CA LYS A 277 16.65 6.42 -2.12
C LYS A 277 17.11 4.98 -1.81
N TYR A 278 16.40 4.26 -0.95
CA TYR A 278 16.65 2.86 -0.61
C TYR A 278 15.90 1.88 -1.50
N ILE A 279 15.33 2.31 -2.62
CA ILE A 279 14.65 1.44 -3.59
C ILE A 279 15.29 1.61 -4.97
N GLU A 280 15.40 0.51 -5.73
CA GLU A 280 15.84 0.54 -7.13
C GLU A 280 14.66 0.89 -8.05
N THR A 281 14.29 2.18 -8.03
CA THR A 281 13.12 2.74 -8.73
C THR A 281 13.08 2.38 -10.22
N ASP A 282 14.26 2.26 -10.84
CA ASP A 282 14.48 1.94 -12.25
C ASP A 282 14.32 0.44 -12.58
N LYS A 283 14.27 -0.41 -11.55
CA LYS A 283 14.23 -1.87 -11.72
C LYS A 283 12.92 -2.49 -11.32
N ILE A 284 12.29 -2.02 -10.23
CA ILE A 284 11.17 -2.75 -9.63
C ILE A 284 9.87 -2.71 -10.46
N GLY A 285 9.68 -1.69 -11.30
CA GLY A 285 8.46 -1.52 -12.11
C GLY A 285 8.20 -2.63 -13.14
N GLN A 286 9.20 -3.47 -13.44
CA GLN A 286 9.03 -4.64 -14.32
C GLN A 286 8.32 -5.81 -13.63
N TYR A 287 8.40 -5.89 -12.31
CA TYR A 287 7.79 -6.98 -11.52
C TYR A 287 6.38 -6.63 -11.07
N LEU A 288 6.11 -5.36 -10.83
CA LEU A 288 4.83 -4.88 -10.33
C LEU A 288 3.82 -4.66 -11.46
N ASP A 289 2.56 -5.01 -11.20
CA ASP A 289 1.43 -4.61 -12.04
C ASP A 289 1.20 -3.09 -11.90
N TYR A 290 1.22 -2.58 -10.67
CA TYR A 290 1.30 -1.16 -10.33
C TYR A 290 1.90 -0.96 -8.92
N ALA A 291 2.25 0.28 -8.59
CA ALA A 291 2.63 0.70 -7.25
C ALA A 291 1.76 1.85 -6.75
N ASN A 292 1.34 1.74 -5.49
CA ASN A 292 0.56 2.74 -4.78
C ASN A 292 1.49 3.66 -4.01
N ILE A 293 1.66 4.91 -4.44
CA ILE A 293 2.51 5.83 -3.70
C ILE A 293 1.70 6.39 -2.52
N MET A 294 2.21 6.20 -1.30
CA MET A 294 1.59 6.68 -0.06
C MET A 294 1.75 8.19 0.09
N THR A 295 1.03 8.94 -0.75
CA THR A 295 1.09 10.41 -0.86
C THR A 295 0.25 11.13 0.21
N TYR A 296 0.35 10.62 1.43
CA TYR A 296 -0.25 11.12 2.66
C TYR A 296 0.75 10.89 3.80
N ASP A 297 0.41 11.25 5.04
CA ASP A 297 1.29 11.11 6.20
C ASP A 297 2.63 11.86 6.12
N MET A 298 2.64 12.95 5.35
CA MET A 298 3.82 13.81 5.19
C MET A 298 4.04 14.75 6.37
N HIS A 299 2.99 15.01 7.17
CA HIS A 299 3.05 15.83 8.38
C HIS A 299 1.93 15.47 9.34
N GLY A 300 2.18 15.50 10.65
CA GLY A 300 1.23 14.96 11.62
C GLY A 300 1.52 15.29 13.08
N ALA A 301 0.63 14.84 13.96
CA ALA A 301 0.68 15.14 15.39
C ALA A 301 1.86 14.50 16.15
N TRP A 302 2.74 13.75 15.48
CA TRP A 302 4.07 13.44 16.02
C TRP A 302 4.88 14.72 16.28
N ASP A 303 4.62 15.78 15.51
CA ASP A 303 5.04 17.15 15.83
C ASP A 303 3.99 17.80 16.72
N GLY A 304 3.93 17.34 17.98
CA GLY A 304 2.84 17.67 18.91
C GLY A 304 2.70 19.16 19.23
N ASP A 305 3.81 19.88 19.31
CA ASP A 305 3.85 21.33 19.55
C ASP A 305 3.63 22.16 18.27
N GLY A 306 3.32 21.47 17.16
CA GLY A 306 3.27 22.04 15.82
C GLY A 306 4.66 22.22 15.21
N PRO A 307 4.77 23.04 14.15
CA PRO A 307 3.71 23.82 13.53
C PRO A 307 2.64 22.93 12.88
N THR A 308 1.37 23.36 12.91
CA THR A 308 0.31 22.74 12.11
C THR A 308 0.57 22.93 10.62
N TYR A 309 0.46 21.87 9.84
CA TYR A 309 0.65 21.95 8.39
C TYR A 309 -0.02 20.78 7.66
N HIS A 310 0.18 20.69 6.34
CA HIS A 310 -0.54 19.74 5.49
C HIS A 310 0.03 18.33 5.55
N GLN A 311 -0.83 17.32 5.69
CA GLN A 311 -0.39 15.91 5.68
C GLN A 311 -0.15 15.34 4.28
N SER A 312 -0.64 16.02 3.25
CA SER A 312 -0.62 15.53 1.87
C SER A 312 -0.50 16.68 0.85
N PRO A 313 0.46 17.61 1.03
CA PRO A 313 0.61 18.77 0.17
C PRO A 313 0.92 18.36 -1.27
N LEU A 314 0.06 18.78 -2.22
CA LEU A 314 0.25 18.42 -3.63
C LEU A 314 1.52 19.04 -4.20
N ARG A 315 1.81 20.29 -3.82
CA ARG A 315 2.96 21.08 -4.29
C ARG A 315 3.79 21.59 -3.13
N ASN A 316 5.05 21.91 -3.42
CA ASN A 316 5.91 22.65 -2.50
C ASN A 316 5.37 24.07 -2.26
N SER A 317 5.57 24.56 -1.04
CA SER A 317 5.30 25.96 -0.69
C SER A 317 6.53 26.56 0.02
N PRO A 318 6.95 27.79 -0.33
CA PRO A 318 7.95 28.53 0.46
C PRO A 318 7.49 28.84 1.89
N ALA A 319 6.18 28.80 2.15
CA ALA A 319 5.58 28.99 3.47
C ALA A 319 5.49 27.69 4.28
N ASP A 320 5.90 26.56 3.71
CA ASP A 320 5.99 25.29 4.42
C ASP A 320 6.96 25.43 5.60
N PRO A 321 6.51 25.21 6.85
CA PRO A 321 7.35 25.38 8.03
C PRO A 321 8.09 24.09 8.42
N THR A 322 7.88 22.97 7.74
CA THR A 322 8.51 21.67 8.06
C THR A 322 10.00 21.66 7.70
N ASP A 323 10.76 20.75 8.29
CA ASP A 323 12.18 20.62 7.97
C ASP A 323 12.40 20.00 6.58
N PRO A 324 13.45 20.43 5.84
CA PRO A 324 13.83 19.77 4.60
C PRO A 324 14.32 18.34 4.85
N ILE A 325 14.07 17.47 3.88
CA ILE A 325 14.50 16.08 3.88
C ILE A 325 16.00 16.04 3.58
N ALA A 326 16.80 15.50 4.51
CA ALA A 326 18.22 15.31 4.31
C ALA A 326 18.52 14.20 3.26
N PRO A 327 19.62 14.32 2.47
CA PRO A 327 20.65 15.35 2.53
C PRO A 327 20.35 16.61 1.70
N GLY A 328 19.22 16.65 0.99
CA GLY A 328 18.84 17.76 0.13
C GLY A 328 18.15 18.90 0.87
N THR A 329 17.42 19.72 0.10
CA THR A 329 16.67 20.89 0.60
C THR A 329 15.18 20.80 0.31
N GLU A 330 14.73 19.69 -0.30
CA GLU A 330 13.33 19.48 -0.65
C GLU A 330 12.52 19.06 0.57
N LYS A 331 11.22 19.26 0.51
CA LYS A 331 10.26 18.87 1.55
C LYS A 331 9.33 17.79 1.02
N TYR A 332 8.59 17.16 1.92
CA TYR A 332 7.56 16.22 1.50
C TYR A 332 6.47 16.94 0.71
N SER A 333 6.27 16.51 -0.54
CA SER A 333 5.12 16.87 -1.34
C SER A 333 4.81 15.74 -2.33
N ILE A 334 3.57 15.69 -2.80
CA ILE A 334 3.14 14.70 -3.80
C ILE A 334 3.91 14.89 -5.11
N GLU A 335 4.14 16.14 -5.52
CA GLU A 335 4.94 16.45 -6.71
C GLU A 335 6.35 15.86 -6.61
N ASN A 336 7.08 16.18 -5.54
CA ASN A 336 8.46 15.68 -5.40
C ASN A 336 8.50 14.16 -5.33
N ALA A 337 7.54 13.53 -4.63
CA ALA A 337 7.46 12.08 -4.54
C ALA A 337 7.34 11.44 -5.94
N ILE A 338 6.40 11.94 -6.75
CA ILE A 338 6.13 11.39 -8.07
C ILE A 338 7.26 11.68 -9.05
N ASP A 339 7.85 12.87 -8.98
CA ASP A 339 9.00 13.22 -9.82
C ASP A 339 10.23 12.37 -9.44
N ALA A 340 10.48 12.10 -8.15
CA ALA A 340 11.55 11.21 -7.73
C ALA A 340 11.36 9.77 -8.24
N TRP A 341 10.13 9.25 -8.29
CA TRP A 341 9.85 7.92 -8.84
C TRP A 341 10.03 7.84 -10.37
N ILE A 342 9.53 8.84 -11.10
CA ILE A 342 9.49 8.84 -12.56
C ILE A 342 10.80 9.39 -13.16
N ASP A 343 11.17 10.60 -12.77
CA ASP A 343 12.27 11.37 -13.37
C ASP A 343 13.59 11.15 -12.62
N GLY A 344 13.51 10.76 -11.35
CA GLY A 344 14.66 10.59 -10.48
C GLY A 344 15.03 11.87 -9.73
N ASP A 345 15.94 11.72 -8.78
CA ASP A 345 16.39 12.83 -7.95
C ASP A 345 17.87 12.63 -7.57
N PRO A 346 18.79 13.27 -8.31
CA PRO A 346 20.22 13.16 -8.07
C PRO A 346 20.67 13.66 -6.70
N ALA A 347 19.96 14.61 -6.08
CA ALA A 347 20.33 15.14 -4.77
C ALA A 347 20.18 14.08 -3.66
N TYR A 348 19.30 13.10 -3.89
CA TYR A 348 19.04 11.99 -2.97
C TYR A 348 19.58 10.65 -3.49
N GLY A 349 20.20 10.62 -4.67
CA GLY A 349 20.72 9.39 -5.29
C GLY A 349 19.60 8.46 -5.79
N ILE A 350 18.46 9.03 -6.18
CA ILE A 350 17.31 8.31 -6.72
C ILE A 350 17.43 8.27 -8.26
N ALA A 351 17.33 7.07 -8.82
CA ALA A 351 17.55 6.86 -10.26
C ALA A 351 16.36 7.28 -11.14
N GLY A 352 15.15 7.30 -10.59
CA GLY A 352 13.92 7.46 -11.38
C GLY A 352 13.61 6.21 -12.19
N GLY A 353 12.92 6.38 -13.32
CA GLY A 353 12.66 5.34 -14.30
C GLY A 353 11.46 4.44 -14.01
N PHE A 354 10.69 4.70 -12.95
CA PHE A 354 9.47 3.93 -12.72
C PHE A 354 8.40 4.30 -13.77
N PRO A 355 7.73 3.34 -14.41
CA PRO A 355 6.72 3.64 -15.42
C PRO A 355 5.53 4.44 -14.85
N ALA A 356 5.34 5.69 -15.29
CA ALA A 356 4.30 6.59 -14.79
C ALA A 356 2.89 5.97 -14.79
N GLY A 357 2.52 5.29 -15.88
CA GLY A 357 1.22 4.62 -16.01
C GLY A 357 1.00 3.44 -15.05
N LYS A 358 2.03 3.03 -14.30
CA LYS A 358 1.96 2.02 -13.23
C LYS A 358 1.98 2.64 -11.82
N LEU A 359 2.06 3.96 -11.69
CA LEU A 359 1.98 4.63 -10.39
C LEU A 359 0.55 5.07 -10.11
N THR A 360 0.07 4.89 -8.88
CA THR A 360 -1.20 5.45 -8.42
C THR A 360 -0.95 6.45 -7.29
N LEU A 361 -1.82 7.46 -7.20
CA LEU A 361 -1.77 8.45 -6.12
C LEU A 361 -2.58 7.98 -4.92
N GLY A 362 -2.05 8.17 -3.71
CA GLY A 362 -2.74 7.96 -2.45
C GLY A 362 -3.77 9.06 -2.14
N TYR A 363 -4.91 8.64 -1.59
CA TYR A 363 -6.00 9.49 -1.13
C TYR A 363 -6.43 9.03 0.27
N GLU A 364 -6.26 9.92 1.24
CA GLU A 364 -6.54 9.66 2.64
C GLU A 364 -8.01 9.93 3.01
N PHE A 365 -8.68 8.96 3.62
CA PHE A 365 -10.02 9.08 4.21
C PHE A 365 -9.98 9.39 5.71
N TYR A 366 -8.83 9.84 6.19
CA TYR A 366 -8.59 10.30 7.54
C TYR A 366 -7.78 11.60 7.51
N TYR A 367 -7.75 12.25 8.65
CA TYR A 367 -7.24 13.58 8.85
C TYR A 367 -6.23 13.57 9.97
N ARG A 368 -5.11 14.24 9.76
CA ARG A 368 -4.17 14.56 10.82
C ARG A 368 -4.58 15.87 11.47
N GLY A 369 -4.52 15.94 12.79
CA GLY A 369 -5.07 17.08 13.53
C GLY A 369 -4.36 17.42 14.83
N TRP A 370 -4.54 18.66 15.24
CA TRP A 370 -3.95 19.27 16.44
C TRP A 370 -5.01 20.03 17.22
N LYS A 371 -4.75 20.26 18.51
CA LYS A 371 -5.60 21.06 19.41
C LYS A 371 -4.83 22.20 20.06
N GLY A 372 -5.59 23.18 20.57
CA GLY A 372 -5.03 24.39 21.18
C GLY A 372 -4.32 25.27 20.16
N VAL A 373 -4.77 25.21 18.91
CA VAL A 373 -4.18 25.91 17.77
C VAL A 373 -4.79 27.32 17.70
N PRO A 374 -4.00 28.40 17.81
CA PRO A 374 -4.50 29.75 17.56
C PRO A 374 -5.04 29.89 16.14
N ALA A 375 -6.10 30.66 15.92
CA ALA A 375 -6.66 30.83 14.59
C ALA A 375 -5.69 31.55 13.62
N GLY A 376 -4.83 32.43 14.13
CA GLY A 376 -3.97 33.27 13.30
C GLY A 376 -4.77 34.06 12.26
N THR A 377 -4.14 34.37 11.13
CA THR A 377 -4.80 35.01 9.98
C THR A 377 -5.28 34.02 8.91
N ALA A 378 -4.89 32.75 9.03
CA ALA A 378 -5.09 31.71 8.03
C ALA A 378 -5.67 30.43 8.63
N GLY A 379 -6.65 30.55 9.53
CA GLY A 379 -7.39 29.39 10.06
C GLY A 379 -6.49 28.31 10.65
N GLY A 380 -5.56 28.68 11.51
CA GLY A 380 -4.68 27.75 12.21
C GLY A 380 -3.57 27.13 11.37
N LEU A 381 -3.34 27.57 10.11
CA LEU A 381 -2.21 27.10 9.31
C LEU A 381 -0.86 27.65 9.79
N ALA A 382 0.16 26.79 9.86
CA ALA A 382 1.52 27.12 10.31
C ALA A 382 1.55 27.77 11.71
N GLN A 383 0.71 27.27 12.62
CA GLN A 383 0.59 27.75 14.00
C GLN A 383 1.14 26.73 14.99
N PRO A 384 1.59 27.17 16.18
CA PRO A 384 1.90 26.23 17.26
C PRO A 384 0.65 25.48 17.71
N ALA A 385 0.85 24.32 18.32
CA ALA A 385 -0.19 23.49 18.89
C ALA A 385 0.17 23.10 20.34
N THR A 386 -0.78 22.45 21.03
CA THR A 386 -0.57 21.91 22.39
C THR A 386 -0.61 20.38 22.41
N GLY A 387 -0.52 19.76 21.24
CA GLY A 387 -0.64 18.32 21.03
C GLY A 387 -1.59 17.96 19.89
N GLY A 388 -1.63 16.67 19.58
CA GLY A 388 -2.61 16.10 18.66
C GLY A 388 -4.05 16.36 19.12
N SER A 389 -4.96 16.43 18.14
CA SER A 389 -6.40 16.49 18.39
C SER A 389 -6.85 15.33 19.28
N SER A 390 -7.95 15.52 20.02
CA SER A 390 -8.43 14.46 20.92
C SER A 390 -8.84 13.22 20.12
N PRO A 391 -8.59 12.00 20.64
CA PRO A 391 -9.09 10.78 20.02
C PRO A 391 -10.60 10.87 19.75
N ARG A 392 -11.03 10.36 18.59
CA ARG A 392 -12.45 10.26 18.24
C ARG A 392 -12.96 8.84 18.48
N GLN A 393 -14.28 8.66 18.41
CA GLN A 393 -14.95 7.42 18.81
C GLN A 393 -14.44 6.18 18.07
N TYR A 394 -14.17 6.33 16.77
CA TYR A 394 -13.80 5.28 15.84
C TYR A 394 -12.31 5.29 15.51
N SER A 395 -11.67 6.45 15.34
CA SER A 395 -10.23 6.51 15.10
C SER A 395 -9.42 6.12 16.34
N GLN A 396 -9.93 6.41 17.54
CA GLN A 396 -9.36 6.06 18.85
C GLN A 396 -7.89 6.45 19.07
N GLN A 397 -7.34 7.31 18.22
CA GLN A 397 -5.96 7.78 18.28
C GLN A 397 -5.91 9.31 18.32
N ALA A 398 -5.11 9.85 19.23
CA ALA A 398 -4.90 11.29 19.30
C ALA A 398 -4.19 11.76 18.02
N GLY A 399 -4.63 12.90 17.49
CA GLY A 399 -4.09 13.47 16.27
C GLY A 399 -4.60 12.84 14.97
N ILE A 400 -5.52 11.88 15.04
CA ILE A 400 -6.15 11.26 13.86
C ILE A 400 -7.68 11.29 14.01
N ALA A 401 -8.37 11.69 12.95
CA ALA A 401 -9.82 11.57 12.85
C ALA A 401 -10.21 11.04 11.47
N HIS A 402 -11.15 10.10 11.42
CA HIS A 402 -11.74 9.68 10.14
C HIS A 402 -12.60 10.79 9.55
N TYR A 403 -12.77 10.81 8.23
CA TYR A 403 -13.67 11.75 7.56
C TYR A 403 -15.08 11.76 8.18
N LYS A 404 -15.64 10.57 8.43
CA LYS A 404 -16.96 10.38 9.06
C LYS A 404 -17.09 10.96 10.48
N GLU A 405 -15.98 11.22 11.17
CA GLU A 405 -15.96 11.75 12.54
C GLU A 405 -15.89 13.27 12.59
N LEU A 406 -15.69 13.92 11.44
CA LEU A 406 -15.54 15.36 11.33
C LEU A 406 -16.78 16.06 10.76
N GLY A 407 -17.95 15.42 10.84
CA GLY A 407 -19.23 16.07 10.52
C GLY A 407 -19.41 17.37 11.32
N GLY A 408 -19.90 18.42 10.68
CA GLY A 408 -19.94 19.80 11.19
C GLY A 408 -18.62 20.58 11.08
N ILE A 409 -17.54 19.95 10.58
CA ILE A 409 -16.24 20.56 10.26
C ILE A 409 -15.95 20.42 8.77
N VAL A 410 -15.87 19.19 8.24
CA VAL A 410 -15.46 18.94 6.84
C VAL A 410 -16.55 19.27 5.81
N ASP A 411 -17.79 19.39 6.27
CA ASP A 411 -18.98 19.80 5.51
C ASP A 411 -19.39 21.26 5.79
N ASN A 412 -18.61 21.99 6.60
CA ASN A 412 -18.89 23.36 6.97
C ASN A 412 -17.98 24.34 6.20
N PRO A 413 -18.52 25.14 5.26
CA PRO A 413 -17.74 26.12 4.50
C PRO A 413 -17.01 27.14 5.36
N ALA A 414 -17.54 27.48 6.54
CA ALA A 414 -16.90 28.45 7.45
C ALA A 414 -15.69 27.88 8.19
N ALA A 415 -15.59 26.54 8.28
CA ALA A 415 -14.46 25.84 8.86
C ALA A 415 -13.46 25.34 7.80
N THR A 416 -13.77 25.50 6.50
CA THR A 416 -12.98 24.97 5.40
C THR A 416 -12.08 26.04 4.81
N PHE A 417 -10.79 25.72 4.71
CA PHE A 417 -9.77 26.61 4.16
C PHE A 417 -9.01 25.94 3.03
N TRP A 418 -8.33 26.77 2.24
CA TRP A 418 -7.55 26.35 1.08
C TRP A 418 -6.20 27.06 1.08
N ASP A 419 -5.13 26.29 1.00
CA ASP A 419 -3.80 26.81 0.70
C ASP A 419 -3.54 26.66 -0.79
N ASP A 420 -3.49 27.80 -1.49
CA ASP A 420 -3.33 27.81 -2.93
C ASP A 420 -1.91 27.50 -3.40
N GLN A 421 -0.89 27.63 -2.54
CA GLN A 421 0.49 27.31 -2.92
C GLN A 421 0.70 25.80 -2.94
N SER A 422 0.37 25.12 -1.84
CA SER A 422 0.49 23.65 -1.75
C SER A 422 -0.65 22.90 -2.44
N LYS A 423 -1.73 23.61 -2.82
CA LYS A 423 -2.99 23.05 -3.34
C LYS A 423 -3.63 22.06 -2.37
N SER A 424 -3.70 22.46 -1.09
CA SER A 424 -4.14 21.61 0.01
C SER A 424 -5.36 22.20 0.71
N SER A 425 -6.26 21.33 1.15
CA SER A 425 -7.34 21.68 2.05
C SER A 425 -6.95 21.45 3.50
N TYR A 426 -7.47 22.32 4.35
CA TYR A 426 -7.38 22.19 5.80
C TYR A 426 -8.62 22.81 6.43
N PHE A 427 -8.83 22.47 7.69
CA PHE A 427 -10.06 22.76 8.40
C PHE A 427 -9.72 23.27 9.79
N TYR A 428 -10.42 24.31 10.21
CA TYR A 428 -10.20 24.92 11.50
C TYR A 428 -11.50 25.31 12.17
N LYS A 429 -11.66 24.87 13.42
CA LYS A 429 -12.81 25.19 14.24
C LYS A 429 -12.45 25.10 15.71
N ASP A 430 -12.81 26.12 16.48
CA ASP A 430 -12.74 26.12 17.95
C ASP A 430 -11.38 25.69 18.54
N GLY A 431 -10.27 26.08 17.89
CA GLY A 431 -8.92 25.75 18.34
C GLY A 431 -8.41 24.36 17.91
N GLU A 432 -9.17 23.62 17.11
CA GLU A 432 -8.71 22.41 16.43
C GLU A 432 -8.37 22.69 14.96
N PHE A 433 -7.25 22.15 14.50
CA PHE A 433 -6.82 22.16 13.10
C PHE A 433 -6.80 20.73 12.58
N PHE A 434 -7.33 20.51 11.37
CA PHE A 434 -7.28 19.24 10.65
C PHE A 434 -6.82 19.47 9.21
N THR A 435 -5.98 18.59 8.68
CA THR A 435 -5.57 18.59 7.27
C THR A 435 -5.96 17.27 6.61
N GLY A 436 -6.41 17.33 5.37
CA GLY A 436 -6.93 16.17 4.63
C GLY A 436 -7.77 16.60 3.42
N LEU A 437 -8.49 15.66 2.81
CA LEU A 437 -9.14 15.86 1.51
C LEU A 437 -10.48 16.60 1.54
N ASN A 438 -10.69 17.52 0.60
CA ASN A 438 -12.02 17.98 0.21
C ASN A 438 -12.19 17.82 -1.31
N GLN A 439 -13.36 18.18 -1.84
CA GLN A 439 -13.62 18.09 -3.28
C GLN A 439 -12.58 18.84 -4.13
N LYS A 440 -12.10 19.99 -3.66
CA LYS A 440 -11.13 20.82 -4.40
C LYS A 440 -9.74 20.19 -4.43
N SER A 441 -9.26 19.66 -3.29
CA SER A 441 -7.95 18.97 -3.26
C SER A 441 -8.00 17.63 -4.01
N VAL A 442 -9.13 16.91 -3.94
CA VAL A 442 -9.37 15.72 -4.77
C VAL A 442 -9.25 16.06 -6.25
N GLN A 443 -9.95 17.09 -6.73
CA GLN A 443 -9.88 17.48 -8.14
C GLN A 443 -8.46 17.89 -8.55
N ALA A 444 -7.77 18.70 -7.73
CA ALA A 444 -6.40 19.11 -8.00
C ALA A 444 -5.43 17.92 -8.10
N ARG A 445 -5.59 16.93 -7.21
CA ARG A 445 -4.76 15.72 -7.20
C ARG A 445 -5.04 14.82 -8.40
N VAL A 446 -6.31 14.67 -8.80
CA VAL A 446 -6.67 13.92 -10.01
C VAL A 446 -6.16 14.62 -11.27
N ASP A 447 -6.32 15.93 -11.39
CA ASP A 447 -5.82 16.71 -12.53
C ASP A 447 -4.30 16.59 -12.65
N TYR A 448 -3.59 16.66 -11.52
CA TYR A 448 -2.15 16.42 -11.49
C TYR A 448 -1.80 14.99 -11.95
N GLY A 449 -2.46 13.97 -11.42
CA GLY A 449 -2.21 12.58 -11.81
C GLY A 449 -2.44 12.35 -13.30
N LYS A 450 -3.51 12.91 -13.86
CA LYS A 450 -3.78 12.88 -15.32
C LYS A 450 -2.69 13.59 -16.10
N SER A 451 -2.22 14.75 -15.64
CA SER A 451 -1.16 15.52 -16.30
C SER A 451 0.20 14.80 -16.30
N ARG A 452 0.46 13.95 -15.30
CA ARG A 452 1.67 13.12 -15.21
C ARG A 452 1.49 11.70 -15.76
N GLY A 453 0.33 11.40 -16.37
CA GLY A 453 0.08 10.10 -16.99
C GLY A 453 0.03 8.93 -16.00
N LEU A 454 -0.42 9.18 -14.77
CA LEU A 454 -0.49 8.17 -13.72
C LEU A 454 -1.60 7.13 -13.98
N GLY A 455 -1.48 5.96 -13.35
CA GLY A 455 -2.34 4.80 -13.56
C GLY A 455 -3.68 4.84 -12.80
N GLY A 456 -3.83 5.70 -11.79
CA GLY A 456 -5.09 5.90 -11.08
C GLY A 456 -4.93 6.33 -9.62
N ALA A 457 -5.83 5.85 -8.76
CA ALA A 457 -5.94 6.24 -7.36
C ALA A 457 -5.95 5.03 -6.41
N MET A 458 -5.23 5.17 -5.30
CA MET A 458 -5.30 4.30 -4.14
C MET A 458 -5.89 5.06 -2.96
N MET A 459 -6.82 4.45 -2.23
CA MET A 459 -7.59 5.08 -1.15
C MET A 459 -7.34 4.37 0.18
N TYR A 460 -6.89 5.13 1.19
CA TYR A 460 -6.58 4.62 2.53
C TYR A 460 -7.35 5.36 3.63
N SER A 461 -8.17 4.69 4.43
CA SER A 461 -8.78 3.39 4.16
C SER A 461 -10.29 3.52 4.19
N LEU A 462 -11.00 2.53 3.62
CA LEU A 462 -12.46 2.57 3.51
C LEU A 462 -13.15 2.75 4.87
N LEU A 463 -12.49 2.35 5.96
CA LEU A 463 -12.94 2.57 7.34
C LEU A 463 -13.24 4.03 7.66
N GLY A 464 -12.56 4.97 7.00
CA GLY A 464 -12.69 6.41 7.21
C GLY A 464 -13.97 7.04 6.62
N LEU A 465 -14.64 6.34 5.71
CA LEU A 465 -15.78 6.87 4.95
C LEU A 465 -17.05 7.03 5.79
N ASP A 466 -17.83 8.06 5.44
CA ASP A 466 -19.20 8.25 5.87
C ASP A 466 -20.17 7.28 5.16
N GLU A 467 -21.43 7.24 5.60
CA GLU A 467 -22.45 6.37 4.98
C GLU A 467 -22.71 6.71 3.51
N GLY A 468 -22.58 7.99 3.13
CA GLY A 468 -22.74 8.46 1.76
C GLY A 468 -21.54 8.21 0.85
N THR A 469 -20.44 7.67 1.37
CA THR A 469 -19.17 7.44 0.66
C THR A 469 -18.66 8.68 -0.06
N THR A 470 -18.74 9.84 0.59
CA THR A 470 -18.62 11.16 -0.03
C THR A 470 -17.27 11.35 -0.73
N LEU A 471 -16.15 11.11 -0.05
CA LEU A 471 -14.82 11.25 -0.65
C LEU A 471 -14.55 10.23 -1.77
N LEU A 472 -15.02 8.99 -1.61
CA LEU A 472 -14.93 7.96 -2.67
C LEU A 472 -15.66 8.42 -3.94
N ASN A 473 -16.87 8.98 -3.81
CA ASN A 473 -17.63 9.49 -4.94
C ASN A 473 -16.89 10.63 -5.63
N GLN A 474 -16.39 11.60 -4.87
CA GLN A 474 -15.62 12.72 -5.41
C GLN A 474 -14.39 12.25 -6.21
N ILE A 475 -13.64 11.26 -5.69
CA ILE A 475 -12.48 10.71 -6.39
C ILE A 475 -12.91 9.96 -7.66
N SER A 476 -13.94 9.12 -7.56
CA SER A 476 -14.43 8.32 -8.69
C SER A 476 -14.95 9.21 -9.83
N ASP A 477 -15.69 10.26 -9.48
CA ASP A 477 -16.24 11.25 -10.41
C ASP A 477 -15.12 12.06 -11.07
N ALA A 478 -14.14 12.53 -10.29
CA ALA A 478 -13.00 13.30 -10.80
C ALA A 478 -12.13 12.48 -11.77
N LEU A 479 -11.95 11.16 -11.52
CA LEU A 479 -11.28 10.25 -12.45
C LEU A 479 -12.06 10.08 -13.77
N GLY A 480 -13.39 10.30 -13.75
CA GLY A 480 -14.29 10.25 -14.90
C GLY A 480 -15.13 8.98 -14.91
N GLY A 481 -16.06 8.83 -13.96
CA GLY A 481 -16.92 7.65 -13.73
C GLY A 481 -17.39 6.93 -15.01
N THR A 482 -17.42 5.58 -15.09
CA THR A 482 -18.08 4.60 -14.20
C THR A 482 -17.31 3.27 -14.07
N THR A 483 -17.53 2.50 -13.00
CA THR A 483 -17.42 1.01 -13.01
C THR A 483 -18.82 0.39 -12.76
N GLN A 484 -19.00 -0.85 -13.24
CA GLN A 484 -20.28 -1.42 -13.67
C GLN A 484 -21.40 -1.47 -12.60
N PRO A 485 -22.69 -1.40 -13.02
CA PRO A 485 -23.81 -1.69 -12.13
C PRO A 485 -23.70 -3.12 -11.55
N PRO A 486 -24.19 -3.37 -10.33
CA PRO A 486 -24.19 -4.70 -9.74
C PRO A 486 -24.92 -5.69 -10.66
N THR A 487 -24.30 -6.83 -10.96
CA THR A 487 -25.01 -7.92 -11.63
C THR A 487 -25.94 -8.57 -10.63
N THR A 488 -27.23 -8.66 -10.95
CA THR A 488 -28.22 -9.40 -10.16
C THR A 488 -27.73 -10.85 -9.98
N PRO A 489 -27.69 -11.41 -8.75
CA PRO A 489 -27.27 -12.80 -8.56
C PRO A 489 -28.20 -13.76 -9.33
N PRO A 490 -27.69 -14.90 -9.85
CA PRO A 490 -28.56 -15.98 -10.30
C PRO A 490 -29.41 -16.46 -9.11
N ARG A 491 -30.69 -16.77 -9.35
CA ARG A 491 -31.54 -17.37 -8.32
C ARG A 491 -30.96 -18.73 -7.94
N ALA A 492 -31.06 -19.08 -6.66
CA ALA A 492 -30.63 -20.36 -6.08
C ALA A 492 -31.34 -21.62 -6.65
N SER A 493 -32.06 -21.52 -7.77
CA SER A 493 -32.71 -22.63 -8.45
C SER A 493 -31.93 -23.17 -9.66
N GLU A 494 -30.70 -22.73 -9.89
CA GLU A 494 -29.86 -23.17 -11.03
C GLU A 494 -28.44 -23.60 -10.64
N ILE A 495 -28.29 -24.28 -9.49
CA ILE A 495 -27.08 -25.07 -9.16
C ILE A 495 -27.50 -26.49 -8.78
#